data_AF-A0A4U1JK92-F1
#
_entry.id   AF-A0A4U1JK92-F1
#
_cell.length_a   1.000
_cell.length_b   1.000
_cell.length_c   1.000
_cell.angle_alpha   90.00
_cell.angle_beta   90.00
_cell.angle_gamma   90.00
#
_symmetry.space_group_name_H-M   'P 1'
#
loop_
_entity.id
_entity.type
_entity.pdbx_description
1 polymer ?
#
loop_
_entity_poly.entity_id
_entity_poly.type
_entity_poly.pdbx_seq_one_letter_code
_entity_poly.pdbx_strand_id
1 'polypeptide(L)'
;MMLAWSFSARTLEEIECLLRALGKHRYVREVDHRIHWTVDRALADLPAFAPHAQAFAARRSREKGLEIASRDPSLWRSATADDVCAVFRAFWTPGETAERYKQALRAALAETGLPPATHTPFEASADEPPHPELILLDWELFPVDELDADRHRGALEAMEEAGEEVSASAPVFQEGPVLAAPELLDGAPGGELGEDFFVWSDGPYSYSDYVFRGAAKVAKLAEPPVGYNDFE
;
A
#
# COMPACT_ATOMS: atom_id res chain seq x y z
N MET A 1 -18.69 1.09 -3.80
CA MET A 1 -17.82 0.84 -4.96
C MET A 1 -16.69 1.83 -4.83
N MET A 2 -15.44 1.38 -4.79
CA MET A 2 -14.30 2.28 -4.66
C MET A 2 -13.94 2.90 -6.01
N LEU A 3 -13.57 4.17 -5.98
CA LEU A 3 -13.13 4.94 -7.14
C LEU A 3 -11.61 4.95 -7.16
N ALA A 4 -11.01 4.92 -8.35
CA ALA A 4 -9.56 4.89 -8.51
C ALA A 4 -9.00 6.28 -8.81
N TRP A 5 -7.80 6.56 -8.28
CA TRP A 5 -6.96 7.69 -8.63
C TRP A 5 -5.58 7.19 -9.05
N SER A 6 -5.12 7.61 -10.22
CA SER A 6 -3.75 7.35 -10.67
C SER A 6 -2.83 8.48 -10.22
N PHE A 7 -1.65 8.14 -9.70
CA PHE A 7 -0.60 9.09 -9.35
C PHE A 7 0.57 8.93 -10.31
N SER A 8 1.11 10.05 -10.78
CA SER A 8 2.29 10.13 -11.66
C SER A 8 3.61 9.72 -10.99
N ALA A 9 3.56 9.09 -9.80
CA ALA A 9 4.73 8.59 -9.10
C ALA A 9 5.25 7.32 -9.80
N ARG A 10 6.40 7.44 -10.49
CA ARG A 10 6.98 6.32 -11.26
C ARG A 10 8.26 5.80 -10.66
N THR A 11 9.04 6.66 -10.02
CA THR A 11 10.30 6.28 -9.40
C THR A 11 10.10 5.83 -7.95
N LEU A 12 11.03 5.02 -7.44
CA LEU A 12 11.04 4.65 -6.02
C LEU A 12 10.99 5.89 -5.11
N GLU A 13 11.75 6.94 -5.40
CA GLU A 13 11.78 8.15 -4.57
C GLU A 13 10.41 8.86 -4.52
N GLU A 14 9.74 8.97 -5.67
CA GLU A 14 8.40 9.56 -5.75
C GLU A 14 7.37 8.73 -4.97
N ILE A 15 7.40 7.40 -5.11
CA ILE A 15 6.49 6.49 -4.39
C ILE A 15 6.74 6.59 -2.88
N GLU A 16 7.99 6.61 -2.44
CA GLU A 16 8.30 6.79 -1.03
C GLU A 16 7.81 8.15 -0.49
N CYS A 17 7.98 9.21 -1.28
CA CYS A 17 7.46 10.53 -0.91
C CYS A 17 5.93 10.54 -0.85
N LEU A 18 5.27 9.87 -1.79
CA LEU A 18 3.82 9.73 -1.84
C LEU A 18 3.28 8.96 -0.64
N LEU A 19 3.82 7.78 -0.33
CA LEU A 19 3.39 6.98 0.82
C LEU A 19 3.55 7.75 2.15
N ARG A 20 4.67 8.46 2.31
CA ARG A 20 4.88 9.32 3.49
C ARG A 20 3.93 10.51 3.51
N ALA A 21 3.60 11.08 2.37
CA ALA A 21 2.66 12.20 2.25
C ALA A 21 1.23 11.76 2.60
N LEU A 22 0.79 10.62 2.06
CA LEU A 22 -0.50 10.01 2.39
C LEU A 22 -0.57 9.69 3.89
N GLY A 23 0.39 8.91 4.41
CA GLY A 23 0.36 8.48 5.81
C GLY A 23 0.51 9.59 6.86
N LYS A 24 0.93 10.80 6.47
CA LYS A 24 1.03 11.98 7.36
C LYS A 24 0.03 13.07 7.02
N HIS A 25 -0.89 12.80 6.09
CA HIS A 25 -1.85 13.80 5.66
C HIS A 25 -2.79 14.15 6.82
N ARG A 26 -3.12 15.43 6.98
CA ARG A 26 -3.85 15.91 8.17
C ARG A 26 -5.27 15.36 8.32
N TYR A 27 -5.79 14.74 7.25
CA TYR A 27 -7.12 14.14 7.15
C TYR A 27 -7.10 12.63 7.40
N VAL A 28 -5.92 12.00 7.42
CA VAL A 28 -5.77 10.59 7.77
C VAL A 28 -5.97 10.44 9.26
N ARG A 29 -6.89 9.57 9.62
CA ARG A 29 -7.18 9.13 10.98
C ARG A 29 -6.28 7.96 11.37
N GLU A 30 -6.16 6.97 10.49
CA GLU A 30 -5.38 5.76 10.73
C GLU A 30 -4.64 5.31 9.47
N VAL A 31 -3.47 4.70 9.67
CA VAL A 31 -2.67 4.03 8.64
C VAL A 31 -2.53 2.57 9.08
N ASP A 32 -3.11 1.63 8.33
CA ASP A 32 -3.04 0.20 8.63
C ASP A 32 -2.24 -0.54 7.54
N HIS A 33 -1.00 -0.12 7.34
CA HIS A 33 -0.11 -0.87 6.45
C HIS A 33 0.30 -2.17 7.11
N ARG A 34 0.37 -3.24 6.33
CA ARG A 34 0.76 -4.55 6.83
C ARG A 34 1.75 -5.24 5.94
N ILE A 35 2.64 -6.02 6.54
CA ILE A 35 3.67 -6.80 5.84
C ILE A 35 3.51 -8.27 6.24
N HIS A 36 3.43 -9.15 5.25
CA HIS A 36 3.35 -10.59 5.43
C HIS A 36 4.72 -11.17 5.87
N TRP A 37 4.70 -12.20 6.70
CA TRP A 37 5.92 -12.80 7.27
C TRP A 37 6.96 -13.27 6.22
N THR A 38 6.52 -13.62 5.01
CA THR A 38 7.43 -14.04 3.93
C THR A 38 8.36 -12.91 3.50
N VAL A 39 7.89 -11.66 3.55
CA VAL A 39 8.70 -10.46 3.26
C VAL A 39 9.72 -10.24 4.38
N ASP A 40 9.30 -10.28 5.63
CA ASP A 40 10.20 -10.17 6.79
C ASP A 40 11.33 -11.20 6.71
N ARG A 41 10.97 -12.44 6.36
CA ARG A 41 11.94 -13.53 6.19
C ARG A 41 12.89 -13.29 5.02
N ALA A 42 12.38 -12.83 3.88
CA ALA A 42 13.21 -12.55 2.71
C ALA A 42 14.24 -11.46 2.99
N LEU A 43 13.88 -10.49 3.83
CA LEU A 43 14.70 -9.34 4.21
C LEU A 43 15.37 -9.50 5.58
N ALA A 44 15.50 -10.72 6.10
CA ALA A 44 15.93 -10.97 7.49
C ALA A 44 17.35 -10.51 7.85
N ASP A 45 18.17 -10.11 6.88
CA ASP A 45 19.49 -9.51 7.11
C ASP A 45 19.45 -7.98 7.26
N LEU A 46 18.31 -7.35 6.96
CA LEU A 46 18.08 -5.93 7.19
C LEU A 46 17.63 -5.71 8.65
N PRO A 47 18.21 -4.74 9.38
CA PRO A 47 17.91 -4.52 10.80
C PRO A 47 16.43 -4.28 11.11
N ALA A 48 15.68 -3.64 10.21
CA ALA A 48 14.24 -3.38 10.39
C ALA A 48 13.38 -4.66 10.33
N PHE A 49 13.83 -5.70 9.63
CA PHE A 49 13.04 -6.91 9.37
C PHE A 49 13.53 -8.11 10.19
N ALA A 50 14.82 -8.12 10.57
CA ALA A 50 15.44 -9.22 11.31
C ALA A 50 14.68 -9.62 12.60
N PRO A 51 14.24 -8.69 13.47
CA PRO A 51 13.49 -9.05 14.67
C PRO A 51 12.16 -9.75 14.37
N HIS A 52 11.46 -9.32 13.31
CA HIS A 52 10.17 -9.88 12.91
C HIS A 52 10.33 -11.28 12.30
N ALA A 53 11.34 -11.47 11.45
CA ALA A 53 11.69 -12.78 10.92
C ALA A 53 12.04 -13.78 12.04
N GLN A 54 12.82 -13.34 13.04
CA GLN A 54 13.15 -14.16 14.22
C GLN A 54 11.92 -14.48 15.07
N ALA A 55 11.05 -13.49 15.31
CA ALA A 55 9.81 -13.68 16.06
C ALA A 55 8.88 -14.69 15.38
N PHE A 56 8.73 -14.62 14.05
CA PHE A 56 7.95 -15.59 13.28
C PHE A 56 8.57 -16.99 13.31
N ALA A 57 9.88 -17.10 13.13
CA ALA A 57 10.58 -18.38 13.24
C ALA A 57 10.40 -19.03 14.63
N ALA A 58 10.50 -18.23 15.69
CA ALA A 58 10.22 -18.69 17.06
C ALA A 58 8.75 -19.11 17.23
N ARG A 59 7.78 -18.36 16.68
CA ARG A 59 6.36 -18.76 16.67
C ARG A 59 6.17 -20.11 15.98
N ARG A 60 6.68 -20.27 14.76
CA ARG A 60 6.59 -21.50 13.97
C ARG A 60 7.16 -22.72 14.71
N SER A 61 8.23 -22.55 15.49
CA SER A 61 8.79 -23.65 16.30
C SER A 61 7.91 -24.08 17.48
N ARG A 62 7.11 -23.16 18.04
CA ARG A 62 6.26 -23.41 19.22
C ARG A 62 4.87 -23.89 18.81
N GLU A 63 4.34 -23.33 17.73
CA GLU A 63 2.98 -23.55 17.27
C GLU A 63 2.95 -24.59 16.14
N LYS A 64 2.87 -25.87 16.51
CA LYS A 64 2.90 -26.99 15.56
C LYS A 64 1.74 -27.00 14.55
N GLY A 65 0.64 -26.31 14.86
CA GLY A 65 -0.54 -26.21 14.01
C GLY A 65 -0.63 -24.91 13.22
N LEU A 66 0.42 -24.09 13.19
CA LEU A 66 0.40 -22.83 12.45
C LEU A 66 0.26 -23.08 10.95
N GLU A 67 -0.89 -22.72 10.38
CA GLU A 67 -1.18 -22.84 8.96
C GLU A 67 -0.64 -21.63 8.21
N ILE A 68 0.63 -21.69 7.80
CA ILE A 68 1.34 -20.58 7.12
C ILE A 68 0.82 -20.25 5.71
N ALA A 69 -0.09 -21.06 5.19
CA ALA A 69 -0.78 -20.85 3.92
C ALA A 69 -2.20 -20.30 4.09
N SER A 70 -2.66 -20.11 5.32
CA SER A 70 -4.01 -19.59 5.61
C SER A 70 -4.09 -18.07 5.39
N ARG A 71 -5.31 -17.53 5.46
CA ARG A 71 -5.59 -16.09 5.52
C ARG A 71 -5.64 -15.56 6.97
N ASP A 72 -4.98 -16.24 7.92
CA ASP A 72 -4.91 -15.79 9.31
C ASP A 72 -4.24 -14.40 9.38
N PRO A 73 -4.95 -13.35 9.85
CA PRO A 73 -4.40 -11.99 9.90
C PRO A 73 -3.12 -11.87 10.72
N SER A 74 -2.86 -12.79 11.65
CA SER A 74 -1.64 -12.81 12.46
C SER A 74 -0.37 -13.21 11.68
N LEU A 75 -0.50 -13.64 10.42
CA LEU A 75 0.61 -13.83 9.48
C LEU A 75 1.11 -12.51 8.88
N TRP A 76 0.36 -11.43 9.09
CA TRP A 76 0.74 -10.05 8.78
C TRP A 76 1.01 -9.30 10.08
N ARG A 77 2.04 -8.46 10.07
CA ARG A 77 2.28 -7.47 11.12
C ARG A 77 1.93 -6.08 10.62
N SER A 78 1.57 -5.20 11.54
CA SER A 78 1.54 -3.76 11.25
C SER A 78 2.92 -3.28 10.80
N ALA A 79 2.90 -2.30 9.90
CA ALA A 79 4.06 -1.71 9.29
C ALA A 79 3.91 -0.19 9.23
N THR A 80 5.02 0.52 9.33
CA THR A 80 5.06 1.95 9.06
C THR A 80 5.25 2.19 7.56
N ALA A 81 4.97 3.41 7.09
CA ALA A 81 5.32 3.81 5.72
C ALA A 81 6.83 3.61 5.45
N ASP A 82 7.70 3.81 6.43
CA ASP A 82 9.14 3.63 6.27
C ASP A 82 9.53 2.14 6.14
N ASP A 83 8.81 1.22 6.80
CA ASP A 83 8.99 -0.21 6.59
C ASP A 83 8.63 -0.60 5.15
N VAL A 84 7.49 -0.13 4.65
CA VAL A 84 7.05 -0.37 3.25
C VAL A 84 8.07 0.19 2.27
N CYS A 85 8.52 1.44 2.48
CA CYS A 85 9.57 2.06 1.66
C CYS A 85 10.86 1.23 1.66
N ALA A 86 11.25 0.66 2.82
CA ALA A 86 12.41 -0.21 2.91
C ALA A 86 12.22 -1.53 2.15
N VAL A 87 11.00 -2.10 2.13
CA VAL A 87 10.68 -3.25 1.27
C VAL A 87 10.86 -2.89 -0.20
N PHE A 88 10.22 -1.81 -0.67
CA PHE A 88 10.32 -1.38 -2.06
C PHE A 88 11.76 -1.12 -2.46
N ARG A 89 12.54 -0.42 -1.63
CA ARG A 89 13.97 -0.21 -1.90
C ARG A 89 14.74 -1.52 -2.02
N ALA A 90 14.48 -2.48 -1.13
CA ALA A 90 15.19 -3.76 -1.14
C ALA A 90 14.92 -4.59 -2.40
N PHE A 91 13.69 -4.56 -2.92
CA PHE A 91 13.30 -5.37 -4.08
C PHE A 91 13.45 -4.66 -5.43
N TRP A 92 13.21 -3.34 -5.47
CA TRP A 92 13.15 -2.59 -6.72
C TRP A 92 14.45 -1.88 -7.09
N THR A 93 15.39 -1.69 -6.15
CA THR A 93 16.71 -1.14 -6.48
C THR A 93 17.52 -2.18 -7.25
N PRO A 94 17.93 -1.94 -8.51
CA PRO A 94 18.66 -2.94 -9.29
C PRO A 94 20.00 -3.31 -8.65
N GLY A 95 20.31 -4.61 -8.62
CA GLY A 95 21.60 -5.11 -8.16
C GLY A 95 21.56 -6.53 -7.59
N GLU A 96 22.74 -7.09 -7.33
CA GLU A 96 22.87 -8.46 -6.79
C GLU A 96 22.14 -8.64 -5.45
N THR A 97 22.13 -7.60 -4.62
CA THR A 97 21.43 -7.60 -3.34
C THR A 97 19.91 -7.79 -3.52
N ALA A 98 19.29 -7.07 -4.46
CA ALA A 98 17.86 -7.21 -4.72
C ALA A 98 17.54 -8.60 -5.31
N GLU A 99 18.36 -9.11 -6.23
CA GLU A 99 18.16 -10.45 -6.78
C GLU A 99 18.25 -11.55 -5.70
N ARG A 100 19.14 -11.39 -4.71
CA ARG A 100 19.19 -12.28 -3.54
C ARG A 100 17.90 -12.20 -2.71
N TYR A 101 17.35 -11.01 -2.48
CA TYR A 101 16.08 -10.86 -1.78
C TYR A 101 14.90 -11.45 -2.55
N LYS A 102 14.85 -11.24 -3.87
CA LYS A 102 13.85 -11.88 -4.75
C LYS A 102 13.92 -13.40 -4.67
N GLN A 103 15.11 -13.98 -4.69
CA GLN A 103 15.30 -15.43 -4.50
C GLN A 103 14.85 -15.90 -3.11
N ALA A 104 15.18 -15.15 -2.06
CA ALA A 104 14.77 -15.47 -0.69
C ALA A 104 13.23 -15.40 -0.53
N LEU A 105 12.57 -14.42 -1.15
CA LEU A 105 11.11 -14.30 -1.15
C LEU A 105 10.46 -15.47 -1.89
N ARG A 106 10.96 -15.82 -3.09
CA ARG A 106 10.48 -17.00 -3.83
C ARG A 106 10.61 -18.29 -2.99
N ALA A 107 11.73 -18.46 -2.30
CA ALA A 107 11.94 -19.61 -1.41
C ALA A 107 10.96 -19.60 -0.21
N ALA A 108 10.74 -18.45 0.42
CA ALA A 108 9.79 -18.32 1.53
C ALA A 108 8.35 -18.61 1.09
N LEU A 109 7.96 -18.16 -0.11
CA LEU A 109 6.64 -18.43 -0.68
C LEU A 109 6.46 -19.91 -1.05
N ALA A 110 7.48 -20.55 -1.63
CA ALA A 110 7.42 -21.97 -1.96
C ALA A 110 7.13 -22.85 -0.73
N GLU A 111 7.59 -22.45 0.46
CA GLU A 111 7.31 -23.18 1.71
C GLU A 111 5.84 -23.15 2.15
N THR A 112 5.06 -22.19 1.67
CA THR A 112 3.62 -22.15 1.95
C THR A 112 2.88 -23.28 1.23
N GLY A 113 3.42 -23.79 0.12
CA GLY A 113 2.73 -24.73 -0.76
C GLY A 113 1.57 -24.12 -1.54
N LEU A 114 1.37 -22.80 -1.48
CA LEU A 114 0.40 -22.09 -2.31
C LEU A 114 0.86 -22.05 -3.77
N PRO A 115 -0.08 -22.04 -4.73
CA PRO A 115 0.27 -21.82 -6.13
C PRO A 115 0.93 -20.45 -6.28
N PRO A 116 1.97 -20.31 -7.12
CA PRO A 116 2.55 -19.01 -7.40
C PRO A 116 1.52 -18.11 -8.09
N ALA A 117 1.51 -16.83 -7.73
CA ALA A 117 0.80 -15.82 -8.51
C ALA A 117 1.49 -15.62 -9.87
N THR A 118 0.71 -15.56 -10.94
CA THR A 118 1.21 -15.54 -12.33
C THR A 118 0.66 -14.39 -13.16
N HIS A 119 -0.04 -13.45 -12.55
CA HIS A 119 -0.52 -12.24 -13.23
C HIS A 119 0.65 -11.31 -13.56
N THR A 120 0.45 -10.44 -14.55
CA THR A 120 1.37 -9.33 -14.82
C THR A 120 1.38 -8.38 -13.62
N PRO A 121 2.52 -7.79 -13.23
CA PRO A 121 2.55 -6.84 -12.12
C PRO A 121 1.49 -5.74 -12.25
N PHE A 122 0.76 -5.48 -11.17
CA PHE A 122 -0.32 -4.49 -11.06
C PHE A 122 -1.59 -4.78 -11.87
N GLU A 123 -1.70 -5.95 -12.51
CA GLU A 123 -2.92 -6.43 -13.17
C GLU A 123 -3.74 -7.41 -12.28
N ALA A 124 -3.48 -7.44 -10.97
CA ALA A 124 -4.23 -8.28 -10.05
C ALA A 124 -5.71 -7.85 -9.95
N SER A 125 -6.61 -8.82 -9.84
CA SER A 125 -8.02 -8.53 -9.54
C SER A 125 -8.16 -8.05 -8.09
N ALA A 126 -8.81 -6.91 -7.89
CA ALA A 126 -9.16 -6.42 -6.55
C ALA A 126 -10.26 -7.28 -5.89
N ASP A 127 -11.17 -7.86 -6.68
CA ASP A 127 -12.25 -8.71 -6.17
C ASP A 127 -11.75 -10.11 -5.75
N GLU A 128 -10.68 -10.58 -6.40
CA GLU A 128 -10.10 -11.90 -6.15
C GLU A 128 -8.56 -11.80 -6.11
N PRO A 129 -8.00 -11.13 -5.08
CA PRO A 129 -6.57 -10.92 -5.02
C PRO A 129 -5.82 -12.24 -4.80
N PRO A 130 -4.64 -12.40 -5.43
CA PRO A 130 -3.78 -13.56 -5.22
C PRO A 130 -3.41 -13.68 -3.74
N HIS A 131 -3.36 -14.91 -3.25
CA HIS A 131 -2.99 -15.19 -1.86
C HIS A 131 -1.58 -15.79 -1.75
N PRO A 132 -0.70 -15.26 -0.88
CA PRO A 132 -0.91 -14.12 0.00
C PRO A 132 -0.65 -12.78 -0.70
N GLU A 133 -1.38 -11.77 -0.27
CA GLU A 133 -1.01 -10.36 -0.47
C GLU A 133 0.17 -10.07 0.47
N LEU A 134 1.29 -9.61 -0.08
CA LEU A 134 2.54 -9.50 0.66
C LEU A 134 2.64 -8.20 1.45
N ILE A 135 2.05 -7.14 0.91
CA ILE A 135 1.93 -5.84 1.57
C ILE A 135 0.49 -5.36 1.40
N LEU A 136 -0.12 -4.91 2.49
CA LEU A 136 -1.40 -4.20 2.48
C LEU A 136 -1.11 -2.72 2.72
N LEU A 137 -1.73 -1.85 1.93
CA LEU A 137 -1.54 -0.40 1.99
C LEU A 137 -2.86 0.29 2.23
N ASP A 138 -3.28 0.36 3.49
CA ASP A 138 -4.58 0.91 3.85
C ASP A 138 -4.46 2.24 4.61
N TRP A 139 -5.38 3.15 4.31
CA TRP A 139 -5.58 4.42 5.03
C TRP A 139 -7.05 4.60 5.37
N GLU A 140 -7.32 5.13 6.55
CA GLU A 140 -8.65 5.58 6.95
C GLU A 140 -8.62 7.11 7.10
N LEU A 141 -9.49 7.83 6.40
CA LEU A 141 -9.70 9.26 6.62
C LEU A 141 -10.77 9.49 7.69
N PHE A 142 -10.70 10.65 8.33
CA PHE A 142 -11.76 11.10 9.22
C PHE A 142 -13.11 11.14 8.49
N PRO A 143 -14.19 10.70 9.16
CA PRO A 143 -15.55 11.04 8.78
C PRO A 143 -15.71 12.55 8.61
N VAL A 144 -16.61 12.97 7.73
CA VAL A 144 -16.80 14.39 7.39
C VAL A 144 -17.32 15.20 8.57
N ASP A 145 -18.15 14.62 9.44
CA ASP A 145 -18.62 15.29 10.66
C ASP A 145 -17.55 15.42 11.77
N GLU A 146 -16.45 14.68 11.67
CA GLU A 146 -15.28 14.80 12.56
C GLU A 146 -14.25 15.82 12.04
N LEU A 147 -14.47 16.41 10.86
CA LEU A 147 -13.56 17.41 10.30
C LEU A 147 -13.68 18.75 11.03
N ASP A 148 -12.58 19.15 11.66
CA ASP A 148 -12.41 20.51 12.18
C ASP A 148 -12.56 21.59 11.09
N ALA A 149 -13.52 22.50 11.26
CA ALA A 149 -13.92 23.48 10.25
C ALA A 149 -12.79 24.45 9.84
N ASP A 150 -11.87 24.77 10.73
CA ASP A 150 -10.76 25.69 10.44
C ASP A 150 -9.58 24.96 9.80
N ARG A 151 -9.21 23.81 10.38
CA ARG A 151 -8.08 22.98 9.94
C ARG A 151 -8.38 22.30 8.61
N HIS A 152 -9.63 21.89 8.36
CA HIS A 152 -10.02 21.09 7.21
C HIS A 152 -10.85 21.85 6.18
N ARG A 153 -10.99 23.17 6.35
CA ARG A 153 -11.82 24.06 5.51
C ARG A 153 -11.79 23.75 4.02
N GLY A 154 -10.60 23.59 3.42
CA GLY A 154 -10.49 23.40 1.98
C GLY A 154 -11.18 22.13 1.44
N ALA A 155 -11.24 21.04 2.22
CA ALA A 155 -11.99 19.85 1.80
C ALA A 155 -13.51 20.06 1.97
N LEU A 156 -13.92 20.76 3.02
CA LEU A 156 -15.32 21.11 3.28
C LEU A 156 -15.86 22.03 2.16
N GLU A 157 -15.08 23.05 1.78
CA GLU A 157 -15.39 23.95 0.65
C GLU A 157 -15.48 23.17 -0.66
N ALA A 158 -14.54 22.26 -0.93
CA ALA A 158 -14.55 21.43 -2.15
C ALA A 158 -15.80 20.53 -2.25
N MET A 159 -16.22 19.92 -1.13
CA MET A 159 -17.46 19.13 -1.08
C MET A 159 -18.71 19.99 -1.28
N GLU A 160 -18.76 21.17 -0.67
CA GLU A 160 -19.87 22.12 -0.83
C GLU A 160 -20.00 22.60 -2.29
N GLU A 161 -18.88 22.96 -2.93
CA GLU A 161 -18.83 23.38 -4.32
C GLU A 161 -19.27 22.27 -5.30
N ALA A 162 -18.90 21.02 -5.01
CA ALA A 162 -19.29 19.86 -5.81
C ALA A 162 -20.78 19.49 -5.65
N GLY A 163 -21.45 19.96 -4.58
CA GLY A 163 -22.83 19.59 -4.27
C GLY A 163 -23.01 18.09 -4.01
N GLU A 164 -21.96 17.41 -3.55
CA GLU A 164 -21.95 15.96 -3.32
C GLU A 164 -22.75 15.62 -2.05
N GLU A 165 -23.64 14.63 -2.13
CA GLU A 165 -24.37 14.14 -0.95
C GLU A 165 -23.46 13.21 -0.16
N VAL A 166 -23.05 13.66 1.03
CA VAL A 166 -22.03 13.00 1.84
C VAL A 166 -22.67 12.28 3.03
N SER A 167 -22.33 10.99 3.22
CA SER A 167 -22.59 10.27 4.46
C SER A 167 -21.62 10.76 5.55
N ALA A 168 -22.03 11.78 6.30
CA ALA A 168 -21.12 12.55 7.15
C ALA A 168 -20.37 11.73 8.23
N SER A 169 -20.98 10.66 8.76
CA SER A 169 -20.46 9.92 9.92
C SER A 169 -19.71 8.62 9.59
N ALA A 170 -19.59 8.26 8.31
CA ALA A 170 -18.83 7.08 7.92
C ALA A 170 -17.36 7.47 7.66
N PRO A 171 -16.38 6.70 8.15
CA PRO A 171 -15.00 6.88 7.73
C PRO A 171 -14.85 6.58 6.24
N VAL A 172 -13.85 7.20 5.62
CA VAL A 172 -13.50 6.98 4.22
C VAL A 172 -12.30 6.06 4.16
N PHE A 173 -12.46 4.90 3.56
CA PHE A 173 -11.40 3.93 3.38
C PHE A 173 -10.67 4.15 2.07
N GLN A 174 -9.35 4.01 2.13
CA GLN A 174 -8.48 4.08 0.97
C GLN A 174 -7.54 2.89 0.98
N GLU A 175 -7.33 2.29 -0.19
CA GLU A 175 -6.47 1.13 -0.37
C GLU A 175 -5.50 1.38 -1.52
N GLY A 176 -4.26 0.94 -1.36
CA GLY A 176 -3.25 0.93 -2.41
C GLY A 176 -3.42 -0.26 -3.34
N PRO A 177 -2.47 -0.46 -4.29
CA PRO A 177 -2.53 -1.60 -5.17
C PRO A 177 -2.31 -2.90 -4.41
N VAL A 178 -2.87 -3.99 -4.93
CA VAL A 178 -2.58 -5.34 -4.44
C VAL A 178 -1.10 -5.64 -4.66
N LEU A 179 -0.32 -5.77 -3.59
CA LEU A 179 1.12 -6.04 -3.66
C LEU A 179 1.40 -7.50 -3.34
N ALA A 180 1.35 -8.35 -4.36
CA ALA A 180 1.72 -9.74 -4.29
C ALA A 180 3.14 -9.97 -4.82
N ALA A 181 3.47 -11.24 -5.09
CA ALA A 181 4.81 -11.59 -5.55
C ALA A 181 5.19 -10.91 -6.88
N PRO A 182 4.35 -10.87 -7.93
CA PRO A 182 4.70 -10.20 -9.19
C PRO A 182 5.03 -8.72 -9.01
N GLU A 183 4.27 -7.98 -8.18
CA GLU A 183 4.52 -6.55 -7.94
C GLU A 183 5.87 -6.30 -7.26
N LEU A 184 6.20 -7.07 -6.22
CA LEU A 184 7.47 -6.90 -5.53
C LEU A 184 8.67 -7.39 -6.36
N LEU A 185 8.52 -8.50 -7.07
CA LEU A 185 9.62 -9.12 -7.80
C LEU A 185 9.94 -8.40 -9.11
N ASP A 186 8.90 -7.99 -9.84
CA ASP A 186 8.99 -7.61 -11.24
C ASP A 186 8.24 -6.30 -11.56
N GLY A 187 7.57 -5.66 -10.59
CA GLY A 187 6.78 -4.43 -10.81
C GLY A 187 7.60 -3.18 -11.14
N ALA A 188 8.86 -3.11 -10.71
CA ALA A 188 9.76 -2.00 -11.02
C ALA A 188 11.17 -2.49 -11.42
N PRO A 189 11.32 -3.16 -12.58
CA PRO A 189 12.57 -3.78 -13.03
C PRO A 189 13.56 -2.70 -13.50
N GLY A 190 14.12 -1.95 -12.56
CA GLY A 190 14.88 -0.73 -12.84
C GLY A 190 14.77 0.33 -11.75
N GLY A 191 13.90 0.13 -10.76
CA GLY A 191 13.53 1.15 -9.78
C GLY A 191 12.45 2.11 -10.27
N GLU A 192 11.85 1.82 -11.43
CA GLU A 192 10.79 2.60 -12.07
C GLU A 192 9.60 1.70 -12.40
N LEU A 193 8.39 2.16 -12.08
CA LEU A 193 7.13 1.51 -12.44
C LEU A 193 6.80 1.71 -13.92
N GLY A 194 6.35 0.64 -14.57
CA GLY A 194 5.84 0.71 -15.95
C GLY A 194 4.53 1.49 -16.07
N GLU A 195 3.73 1.53 -15.00
CA GLU A 195 2.41 2.16 -14.93
C GLU A 195 2.28 3.13 -13.75
N ASP A 196 1.19 3.91 -13.72
CA ASP A 196 0.93 4.85 -12.62
C ASP A 196 0.71 4.09 -11.31
N PHE A 197 0.98 4.75 -10.18
CA PHE A 197 0.65 4.20 -8.88
C PHE A 197 -0.82 4.51 -8.57
N PHE A 198 -1.66 3.48 -8.42
CA PHE A 198 -3.09 3.66 -8.16
C PHE A 198 -3.41 3.59 -6.66
N VAL A 199 -4.38 4.42 -6.23
CA VAL A 199 -5.02 4.32 -4.92
C VAL A 199 -6.53 4.37 -5.13
N TRP A 200 -7.26 3.49 -4.45
CA TRP A 200 -8.71 3.43 -4.49
C TRP A 200 -9.28 4.05 -3.23
N SER A 201 -10.46 4.67 -3.32
CA SER A 201 -11.18 5.20 -2.16
C SER A 201 -12.69 5.04 -2.32
N ASP A 202 -13.40 4.75 -1.22
CA ASP A 202 -14.86 4.62 -1.20
C ASP A 202 -15.63 5.95 -1.22
N GLY A 203 -14.92 7.09 -1.23
CA GLY A 203 -15.47 8.43 -1.39
C GLY A 203 -15.87 9.10 -0.06
N PRO A 204 -16.43 10.32 -0.06
CA PRO A 204 -16.86 11.13 -1.20
C PRO A 204 -15.75 11.47 -2.20
N TYR A 205 -16.07 11.54 -3.49
CA TYR A 205 -15.08 11.76 -4.55
C TYR A 205 -14.35 13.10 -4.36
N SER A 206 -15.09 14.18 -4.12
CA SER A 206 -14.49 15.52 -3.95
C SER A 206 -13.59 15.61 -2.72
N TYR A 207 -13.91 14.86 -1.65
CA TYR A 207 -13.09 14.77 -0.46
C TYR A 207 -11.79 14.00 -0.72
N SER A 208 -11.89 12.79 -1.28
CA SER A 208 -10.73 11.96 -1.60
C SER A 208 -9.82 12.64 -2.62
N ASP A 209 -10.39 13.26 -3.66
CA ASP A 209 -9.64 14.02 -4.67
C ASP A 209 -8.87 15.19 -4.04
N TYR A 210 -9.50 15.97 -3.16
CA TYR A 210 -8.82 17.06 -2.45
C TYR A 210 -7.63 16.55 -1.62
N VAL A 211 -7.83 15.45 -0.90
CA VAL A 211 -6.78 14.81 -0.08
C VAL A 211 -5.64 14.31 -0.95
N PHE A 212 -5.94 13.63 -2.05
CA PHE A 212 -4.95 13.07 -2.96
C PHE A 212 -4.15 14.15 -3.70
N ARG A 213 -4.79 15.22 -4.17
CA ARG A 213 -4.08 16.39 -4.73
C ARG A 213 -3.15 17.03 -3.70
N GLY A 214 -3.58 17.11 -2.45
CA GLY A 214 -2.76 17.56 -1.32
C GLY A 214 -1.52 16.68 -1.12
N ALA A 215 -1.72 15.36 -1.07
CA ALA A 215 -0.63 14.39 -0.93
C ALA A 215 0.36 14.44 -2.09
N ALA A 216 -0.12 14.46 -3.34
CA ALA A 216 0.72 14.57 -4.54
C ALA A 216 1.56 15.84 -4.54
N LYS A 217 1.00 16.97 -4.13
CA LYS A 217 1.73 18.24 -3.99
C LYS A 217 2.83 18.16 -2.93
N VAL A 218 2.56 17.54 -1.77
CA VAL A 218 3.57 17.33 -0.72
C VAL A 218 4.68 16.39 -1.20
N ALA A 219 4.31 15.36 -1.94
CA ALA A 219 5.24 14.43 -2.57
C ALA A 219 5.99 15.02 -3.77
N LYS A 220 5.63 16.23 -4.21
CA LYS A 220 6.22 16.95 -5.35
C LYS A 220 6.12 16.19 -6.67
N LEU A 221 5.02 15.47 -6.88
CA LEU A 221 4.76 14.80 -8.15
C LEU A 221 4.59 15.82 -9.28
N ALA A 222 5.01 15.44 -10.47
CA ALA A 222 5.00 16.33 -11.64
C ALA A 222 3.58 16.70 -12.08
N GLU A 223 2.66 15.74 -12.01
CA GLU A 223 1.27 15.89 -12.39
C GLU A 223 0.36 15.59 -11.19
N PRO A 224 -0.79 16.30 -11.06
CA PRO A 224 -1.79 15.95 -10.05
C PRO A 224 -2.33 14.54 -10.31
N PRO A 225 -2.89 13.89 -9.27
CA PRO A 225 -3.56 12.61 -9.47
C PRO A 225 -4.78 12.79 -10.38
N VAL A 226 -5.09 11.75 -11.15
CA VAL A 226 -6.22 11.71 -12.07
C VAL A 226 -7.24 10.71 -11.54
N GLY A 227 -8.41 11.20 -11.15
CA GLY A 227 -9.50 10.36 -10.65
C GLY A 227 -10.40 9.84 -11.77
N TYR A 228 -11.25 8.87 -11.46
CA TYR A 228 -12.19 8.28 -12.42
C TYR A 228 -13.03 9.31 -13.22
N ASN A 229 -13.50 10.39 -12.58
CA ASN A 229 -14.32 11.41 -13.24
C ASN A 229 -13.53 12.39 -14.12
N ASP A 230 -12.19 12.35 -14.11
CA ASP A 230 -11.35 13.24 -14.92
C ASP A 230 -11.17 12.72 -16.37
N PHE A 231 -11.70 11.53 -16.67
CA PHE A 231 -11.62 10.91 -18.01
C PHE A 231 -12.84 11.18 -18.90
N GLU A 232 -13.82 11.96 -18.44
CA GLU A 232 -15.01 12.38 -19.21
C GLU A 232 -14.81 13.66 -20.04
#